data_AF-A0A1V5R837-F1
#
_entry.id   AF-A0A1V5R837-F1
#
_cell.length_a   1.000
_cell.length_b   1.000
_cell.length_c   1.000
_cell.angle_alpha   90.00
_cell.angle_beta   90.00
_cell.angle_gamma   90.00
#
_symmetry.space_group_name_H-M   'P 1'
#
loop_
_entity.id
_entity.type
_entity.pdbx_description
1 polymer ?
#
loop_
_entity_poly.entity_id
_entity_poly.type
_entity_poly.pdbx_seq_one_letter_code
_entity_poly.pdbx_strand_id
1 'polypeptide(L)'
;MLHRALYANWEEPPEAMAFELTLFEALADLQGRLARILPGLERALSDPGAAPSAFWDDCLGLYLRAPALVNIALNHKICVEQGLPLHPTHYFEVGEKHRHQVTYPEAQVAQAQAFFLAAIAAARAVVSLAPEAPAALADLQREVPDAIRHFVYTSTRDRYTWRASEPRKIQRLADDVRRAIRPAALVGAAHGSIMAGLLLAHLLDAPLYFIRFSLFKRKDTAPVIAPSDLACLTAYRRGPVLLFDEDVAKGTTLGQFSHFLKPFFDEAYSAGVLRHRHAGFRPDFVGEVWSD
;
A
#
# COMPACT_ATOMS: atom_id res chain seq x y z
N MET A 1 14.09 -7.24 -1.22
CA MET A 1 14.77 -8.32 -0.47
C MET A 1 13.97 -8.82 0.75
N LEU A 2 13.17 -7.98 1.40
CA LEU A 2 12.42 -8.35 2.62
C LEU A 2 11.61 -9.64 2.49
N HIS A 3 10.99 -9.88 1.34
CA HIS A 3 10.16 -11.05 1.08
C HIS A 3 10.87 -12.41 1.28
N ARG A 4 12.21 -12.44 1.24
CA ARG A 4 13.03 -13.63 1.53
C ARG A 4 13.22 -13.88 3.03
N ALA A 5 12.95 -12.86 3.86
CA ALA A 5 13.11 -12.87 5.30
C ALA A 5 11.76 -12.89 6.07
N LEU A 6 10.65 -13.15 5.37
CA LEU A 6 9.32 -13.22 5.97
C LEU A 6 8.93 -14.68 6.24
N TYR A 7 8.95 -15.05 7.52
CA TYR A 7 8.52 -16.37 7.99
C TYR A 7 7.32 -16.19 8.93
N ALA A 8 6.14 -16.58 8.45
CA ALA A 8 4.91 -16.46 9.23
C ALA A 8 3.89 -17.50 8.77
N ASN A 9 2.89 -17.75 9.63
CA ASN A 9 1.68 -18.45 9.22
C ASN A 9 0.83 -17.49 8.40
N TRP A 10 0.69 -17.72 7.09
CA TRP A 10 -0.10 -16.87 6.19
C TRP A 10 -1.61 -17.15 6.22
N GLU A 11 -2.04 -18.19 6.95
CA GLU A 11 -3.46 -18.53 7.10
C GLU A 11 -4.16 -17.66 8.14
N GLU A 12 -3.45 -17.31 9.21
CA GLU A 12 -3.96 -16.54 10.34
C GLU A 12 -3.08 -15.33 10.62
N PRO A 13 -3.65 -14.11 10.72
CA PRO A 13 -2.88 -12.90 10.97
C PRO A 13 -2.22 -12.93 12.35
N PRO A 14 -0.92 -12.58 12.47
CA PRO A 14 -0.24 -12.52 13.75
C PRO A 14 -0.84 -11.41 14.63
N GLU A 15 -0.69 -11.54 15.95
CA GLU A 15 -1.12 -10.50 16.90
C GLU A 15 -0.49 -9.14 16.60
N ALA A 16 0.78 -9.14 16.17
CA ALA A 16 1.51 -7.93 15.79
C ALA A 16 0.86 -7.13 14.65
N MET A 17 -0.05 -7.71 13.87
CA MET A 17 -0.82 -6.99 12.84
C MET A 17 -1.87 -6.06 13.45
N ALA A 18 -2.36 -6.34 14.67
CA ALA A 18 -3.16 -5.37 15.42
C ALA A 18 -2.23 -4.42 16.18
N PHE A 19 -2.32 -3.13 15.88
CA PHE A 19 -1.53 -2.11 16.55
C PHE A 19 -2.16 -0.75 16.41
N GLU A 20 -1.75 0.14 17.30
CA GLU A 20 -2.11 1.55 17.27
C GLU A 20 -0.84 2.37 17.45
N LEU A 21 -0.61 3.33 16.56
CA LEU A 21 0.56 4.20 16.60
C LEU A 21 0.30 5.53 15.89
N THR A 22 1.01 6.56 16.31
CA THR A 22 1.11 7.82 15.57
C THR A 22 2.07 7.67 14.39
N LEU A 23 2.01 8.60 13.43
CA LEU A 23 2.96 8.62 12.31
C LEU A 23 4.43 8.66 12.78
N PHE A 24 4.73 9.46 13.81
CA PHE A 24 6.09 9.56 14.36
C PHE A 24 6.54 8.26 15.03
N GLU A 25 5.65 7.57 15.74
CA GLU A 25 5.94 6.24 16.30
C GLU A 25 6.16 5.21 15.20
N ALA A 26 5.40 5.25 14.10
CA ALA A 26 5.64 4.41 12.92
C ALA A 26 7.04 4.64 12.35
N LEU A 27 7.40 5.91 12.13
CA LEU A 27 8.70 6.27 11.57
C LEU A 27 9.85 5.81 12.47
N ALA A 28 9.74 6.04 13.79
CA ALA A 28 10.75 5.63 14.76
C ALA A 28 10.89 4.10 14.86
N ASP A 29 9.76 3.36 14.88
CA ASP A 29 9.76 1.89 14.91
C ASP A 29 10.43 1.32 13.64
N LEU A 30 10.07 1.85 12.46
CA LEU A 30 10.67 1.44 11.19
C LEU A 30 12.17 1.73 11.13
N GLN A 31 12.60 2.93 11.55
CA GLN A 31 14.03 3.29 11.62
C GLN A 31 14.79 2.35 12.57
N GLY A 32 14.24 2.11 13.76
CA GLY A 32 14.86 1.22 14.75
C GLY A 32 15.01 -0.21 14.24
N ARG A 33 14.01 -0.74 13.54
CA ARG A 33 14.07 -2.08 12.91
C ARG A 33 15.09 -2.13 11.78
N LEU A 34 15.10 -1.14 10.89
CA LEU A 34 16.09 -1.07 9.81
C LEU A 34 17.53 -1.05 10.36
N ALA A 35 17.78 -0.28 11.42
CA ALA A 35 19.10 -0.24 12.07
C ALA A 35 19.55 -1.59 12.62
N ARG A 36 18.62 -2.45 13.06
CA ARG A 36 18.92 -3.81 13.52
C ARG A 36 19.04 -4.84 12.39
N ILE A 37 18.30 -4.64 11.30
CA ILE A 37 18.25 -5.59 10.17
C ILE A 37 19.42 -5.38 9.20
N LEU A 38 19.63 -4.15 8.72
CA LEU A 38 20.52 -3.89 7.58
C LEU A 38 21.96 -4.39 7.79
N PRO A 39 22.62 -4.21 8.96
CA PRO A 39 23.99 -4.69 9.16
C PRO A 39 24.16 -6.21 9.08
N GLY A 40 23.10 -6.97 9.38
CA GLY A 40 23.12 -8.44 9.45
C GLY A 40 22.44 -9.15 8.28
N LEU A 41 21.83 -8.40 7.36
CA LEU A 41 20.90 -8.93 6.36
C LEU A 41 21.52 -10.02 5.47
N GLU A 42 22.68 -9.75 4.87
CA GLU A 42 23.33 -10.70 3.96
C GLU A 42 23.70 -12.01 4.65
N ARG A 43 24.21 -11.91 5.88
CA ARG A 43 24.56 -13.08 6.71
C ARG A 43 23.31 -13.88 7.07
N ALA A 44 22.26 -13.21 7.54
CA ALA A 44 21.01 -13.87 7.91
C ALA A 44 20.33 -14.57 6.72
N LEU A 45 20.41 -13.99 5.51
CA LEU A 45 19.88 -14.62 4.30
C LEU A 45 20.73 -15.80 3.79
N SER A 46 22.04 -15.80 4.07
CA SER A 46 22.96 -16.86 3.65
C SER A 46 22.99 -18.04 4.62
N ASP A 47 22.82 -17.77 5.91
CA ASP A 47 22.72 -18.77 6.97
C ASP A 47 21.52 -18.46 7.90
N PRO A 48 20.29 -18.83 7.49
CA PRO A 48 19.09 -18.53 8.25
C PRO A 48 19.07 -19.12 9.66
N GLY A 49 19.77 -20.24 9.90
CA GLY A 49 19.83 -20.90 11.20
C GLY A 49 20.64 -20.14 12.24
N ALA A 50 21.57 -19.27 11.80
CA ALA A 50 22.39 -18.46 12.68
C ALA A 50 21.75 -17.12 13.08
N ALA A 51 20.67 -16.69 12.41
CA ALA A 51 19.99 -15.45 12.72
C ALA A 51 19.08 -15.61 13.95
N PRO A 52 19.11 -14.67 14.92
CA PRO A 52 18.25 -14.73 16.10
C PRO A 52 16.78 -14.57 15.70
N SER A 53 15.85 -15.14 16.47
CA SER A 53 14.40 -15.00 16.22
C SER A 53 13.96 -13.54 16.07
N ALA A 54 14.50 -12.65 16.92
CA ALA A 54 14.23 -11.22 16.89
C ALA A 54 14.53 -10.55 15.54
N PHE A 55 15.48 -11.07 14.76
CA PHE A 55 15.76 -10.56 13.42
C PHE A 55 14.58 -10.81 12.48
N TRP A 56 14.00 -12.00 12.53
CA TRP A 56 12.84 -12.38 11.72
C TRP A 56 11.57 -11.63 12.17
N ASP A 57 11.41 -11.46 13.48
CA ASP A 57 10.33 -10.66 14.06
C ASP A 57 10.42 -9.19 13.63
N ASP A 58 11.63 -8.63 13.56
CA ASP A 58 11.85 -7.28 13.05
C ASP A 58 11.53 -7.18 11.55
N CYS A 59 11.89 -8.20 10.74
CA CYS A 59 11.55 -8.23 9.32
C CYS A 59 10.03 -8.27 9.12
N LEU A 60 9.33 -9.11 9.89
CA LEU A 60 7.87 -9.15 9.90
C LEU A 60 7.28 -7.81 10.36
N GLY A 61 7.87 -7.20 11.38
CA GLY A 61 7.50 -5.87 11.87
C GLY A 61 7.57 -4.80 10.79
N LEU A 62 8.65 -4.75 10.01
CA LEU A 62 8.76 -3.83 8.86
C LEU A 62 7.62 -4.03 7.87
N TYR A 63 7.31 -5.28 7.53
CA TYR A 63 6.26 -5.61 6.56
C TYR A 63 4.87 -5.20 7.05
N LEU A 64 4.59 -5.36 8.34
CA LEU A 64 3.31 -4.98 8.97
C LEU A 64 3.17 -3.46 9.17
N ARG A 65 4.27 -2.73 9.38
CA ARG A 65 4.25 -1.32 9.78
C ARG A 65 4.43 -0.35 8.61
N ALA A 66 5.16 -0.72 7.56
CA ALA A 66 5.37 0.15 6.40
C ALA A 66 4.07 0.64 5.73
N PRO A 67 2.99 -0.17 5.61
CA PRO A 67 1.71 0.29 5.07
C PRO A 67 1.07 1.46 5.83
N ALA A 68 1.41 1.67 7.11
CA ALA A 68 0.86 2.77 7.90
C ALA A 68 1.24 4.14 7.32
N LEU A 69 2.47 4.28 6.79
CA LEU A 69 2.94 5.53 6.17
C LEU A 69 2.03 5.95 5.02
N VAL A 70 1.74 5.01 4.12
CA VAL A 70 0.88 5.22 2.96
C VAL A 70 -0.57 5.48 3.38
N ASN A 71 -1.09 4.73 4.35
CA ASN A 71 -2.46 4.89 4.83
C ASN A 71 -2.73 6.26 5.46
N ILE A 72 -1.80 6.74 6.30
CA ILE A 72 -1.92 8.04 6.96
C ILE A 72 -1.82 9.16 5.92
N ALA A 73 -0.82 9.08 5.02
CA ALA A 73 -0.61 10.10 3.99
C ALA A 73 -1.77 10.15 2.98
N LEU A 74 -2.31 9.00 2.56
CA LEU A 74 -3.48 8.93 1.68
C LEU A 74 -4.71 9.56 2.35
N ASN A 75 -4.94 9.28 3.63
CA ASN A 75 -6.06 9.86 4.36
C ASN A 75 -5.93 11.38 4.48
N HIS A 76 -4.73 11.87 4.82
CA HIS A 76 -4.43 13.31 4.85
C HIS A 76 -4.72 13.98 3.49
N LYS A 77 -4.18 13.41 2.41
CA LYS A 77 -4.41 13.88 1.04
C LYS A 77 -5.90 13.99 0.72
N ILE A 78 -6.66 12.93 1.00
CA ILE A 78 -8.10 12.91 0.73
C ILE A 78 -8.84 13.97 1.53
N CYS A 79 -8.50 14.16 2.81
CA CYS A 79 -9.14 15.21 3.60
C CYS A 79 -8.88 16.60 3.01
N VAL A 80 -7.63 16.90 2.65
CA VAL A 80 -7.27 18.20 2.07
C VAL A 80 -7.96 18.41 0.71
N GLU A 81 -7.94 17.41 -0.18
CA GLU A 81 -8.48 17.53 -1.54
C GLU A 81 -10.01 17.53 -1.60
N GLN A 82 -10.66 16.79 -0.71
CA GLN A 82 -12.12 16.72 -0.65
C GLN A 82 -12.72 17.77 0.29
N GLY A 83 -11.89 18.65 0.88
CA GLY A 83 -12.34 19.71 1.78
C GLY A 83 -12.99 19.17 3.06
N LEU A 84 -12.45 18.08 3.59
CA LEU A 84 -12.91 17.45 4.82
C LEU A 84 -12.11 18.00 6.00
N PRO A 85 -12.72 18.13 7.20
CA PRO A 85 -11.99 18.58 8.37
C PRO A 85 -10.83 17.62 8.68
N LEU A 86 -9.64 18.15 8.95
CA LEU A 86 -8.54 17.33 9.45
C LEU A 86 -8.81 17.02 10.93
N HIS A 87 -9.21 15.78 11.23
CA HIS A 87 -9.30 15.34 12.62
C HIS A 87 -7.90 14.95 13.10
N PRO A 88 -7.39 15.55 14.19
CA PRO A 88 -6.00 15.41 14.60
C PRO A 88 -5.67 14.01 15.14
N THR A 89 -6.67 13.20 15.54
CA THR A 89 -6.42 11.96 16.29
C THR A 89 -7.16 10.70 15.80
N HIS A 90 -8.12 10.78 14.87
CA HIS A 90 -8.94 9.61 14.50
C HIS A 90 -9.42 9.65 13.05
N TYR A 91 -9.63 8.45 12.49
CA TYR A 91 -10.41 8.28 11.27
C TYR A 91 -11.88 8.59 11.51
N PHE A 92 -12.50 9.39 10.65
CA PHE A 92 -13.96 9.55 10.63
C PHE A 92 -14.49 9.27 9.22
N GLU A 93 -15.61 8.55 9.13
CA GLU A 93 -16.28 8.29 7.85
C GLU A 93 -17.02 9.54 7.41
N VAL A 94 -16.67 10.05 6.23
CA VAL A 94 -17.26 11.28 5.72
C VAL A 94 -18.21 10.95 4.59
N GLY A 95 -19.51 10.98 4.89
CA GLY A 95 -20.55 10.86 3.88
C GLY A 95 -20.51 12.04 2.90
N GLU A 96 -20.98 11.84 1.66
CA GLU A 96 -20.90 12.83 0.56
C GLU A 96 -21.36 14.25 0.95
N LYS A 97 -22.34 14.37 1.85
CA LYS A 97 -22.89 15.64 2.36
C LYS A 97 -21.88 16.54 3.08
N HIS A 98 -20.72 16.03 3.47
CA HIS A 98 -19.69 16.77 4.21
C HIS A 98 -18.45 17.06 3.35
N ARG A 99 -18.46 16.72 2.06
CA ARG A 99 -17.40 17.13 1.13
C ARG A 99 -17.46 18.64 0.90
N HIS A 100 -16.29 19.24 0.72
CA HIS A 100 -16.09 20.67 0.45
C HIS A 100 -16.59 21.60 1.57
N GLN A 101 -16.64 21.11 2.82
CA GLN A 101 -16.93 21.96 3.98
C GLN A 101 -15.78 22.92 4.31
N VAL A 102 -14.54 22.51 3.98
CA VAL A 102 -13.34 23.29 4.18
C VAL A 102 -12.70 23.56 2.81
N THR A 103 -12.25 24.79 2.58
CA THR A 103 -11.45 25.14 1.40
C THR A 103 -9.99 25.25 1.83
N TYR A 104 -9.18 24.30 1.39
CA TYR A 104 -7.73 24.32 1.61
C TYR A 104 -7.02 25.08 0.47
N PRO A 105 -5.96 25.85 0.76
CA PRO A 105 -5.17 26.52 -0.28
C PRO A 105 -4.54 25.53 -1.27
N GLU A 106 -4.39 25.93 -2.54
CA GLU A 106 -3.78 25.09 -3.59
C GLU A 106 -2.38 24.60 -3.20
N ALA A 107 -1.59 25.44 -2.53
CA ALA A 107 -0.28 25.07 -2.01
C ALA A 107 -0.35 23.90 -1.01
N GLN A 108 -1.39 23.85 -0.17
CA GLN A 108 -1.59 22.77 0.79
C GLN A 108 -2.06 21.49 0.10
N VAL A 109 -2.88 21.59 -0.94
CA VAL A 109 -3.25 20.45 -1.80
C VAL A 109 -2.01 19.85 -2.47
N ALA A 110 -1.17 20.70 -3.06
CA ALA A 110 0.09 20.27 -3.68
C ALA A 110 1.05 19.63 -2.66
N GLN A 111 1.17 20.20 -1.46
CA GLN A 111 1.98 19.64 -0.38
C GLN A 111 1.46 18.27 0.08
N ALA A 112 0.13 18.11 0.20
CA ALA A 112 -0.46 16.83 0.58
C ALA A 112 -0.21 15.74 -0.47
N GLN A 113 -0.24 16.08 -1.76
CA GLN A 113 0.13 15.17 -2.85
C GLN A 113 1.62 14.80 -2.80
N ALA A 114 2.51 15.77 -2.62
CA ALA A 114 3.95 15.53 -2.53
C ALA A 114 4.28 14.61 -1.35
N PHE A 115 3.70 14.88 -0.17
CA PHE A 115 3.86 14.06 1.02
C PHE A 115 3.34 12.62 0.81
N PHE A 116 2.21 12.45 0.10
CA PHE A 116 1.70 11.13 -0.24
C PHE A 116 2.64 10.32 -1.14
N LEU A 117 3.22 10.96 -2.16
CA LEU A 117 4.22 10.34 -3.03
C LEU A 117 5.49 9.97 -2.25
N ALA A 118 5.97 10.86 -1.38
CA ALA A 118 7.11 10.60 -0.50
C ALA A 118 6.85 9.42 0.45
N ALA A 119 5.64 9.32 1.01
CA ALA A 119 5.24 8.21 1.87
C ALA A 119 5.24 6.86 1.13
N ILE A 120 4.76 6.82 -0.12
CA ILE A 120 4.86 5.63 -0.97
C ILE A 120 6.32 5.26 -1.21
N ALA A 121 7.16 6.23 -1.59
CA ALA A 121 8.58 5.99 -1.85
C ALA A 121 9.31 5.43 -0.62
N ALA A 122 9.12 6.04 0.56
CA ALA A 122 9.72 5.57 1.81
C ALA A 122 9.24 4.16 2.19
N ALA A 123 7.93 3.89 2.10
CA ALA A 123 7.38 2.56 2.38
C ALA A 123 7.92 1.50 1.42
N ARG A 124 8.08 1.84 0.12
CA ARG A 124 8.71 0.95 -0.86
C ARG A 124 10.17 0.67 -0.50
N ALA A 125 10.94 1.70 -0.15
CA ALA A 125 12.34 1.56 0.25
C ALA A 125 12.47 0.60 1.45
N VAL A 126 11.60 0.74 2.45
CA VAL A 126 11.51 -0.19 3.60
C VAL A 126 11.23 -1.62 3.15
N VAL A 127 10.19 -1.84 2.34
CA VAL A 127 9.80 -3.19 1.89
C VAL A 127 10.85 -3.82 0.95
N SER A 128 11.60 -3.02 0.20
CA SER A 128 12.73 -3.53 -0.58
C SER A 128 13.97 -3.82 0.26
N LEU A 129 14.06 -3.29 1.49
CA LEU A 129 15.29 -3.15 2.29
C LEU A 129 16.37 -2.38 1.52
N ALA A 130 15.98 -1.26 0.92
CA ALA A 130 16.91 -0.44 0.16
C ALA A 130 17.92 0.24 1.11
N PRO A 131 19.20 0.37 0.73
CA PRO A 131 20.21 1.04 1.55
C PRO A 131 19.83 2.47 1.95
N GLU A 132 19.09 3.17 1.09
CA GLU A 132 18.60 4.53 1.31
C GLU A 132 17.34 4.62 2.19
N ALA A 133 16.73 3.50 2.59
CA ALA A 133 15.49 3.49 3.37
C ALA A 133 15.57 4.32 4.68
N PRO A 134 16.67 4.27 5.47
CA PRO A 134 16.79 5.12 6.66
C PRO A 134 16.75 6.62 6.33
N ALA A 135 17.42 7.04 5.25
CA ALA A 135 17.42 8.42 4.79
C ALA A 135 16.02 8.84 4.31
N ALA A 136 15.35 7.99 3.51
CA ALA A 136 13.99 8.24 3.04
C ALA A 136 12.98 8.42 4.20
N LEU A 137 13.12 7.65 5.29
CA LEU A 137 12.28 7.83 6.49
C LEU A 137 12.58 9.13 7.23
N ALA A 138 13.85 9.52 7.34
CA ALA A 138 14.26 10.77 7.96
C ALA A 138 13.76 11.98 7.15
N ASP A 139 13.82 11.90 5.82
CA ASP A 139 13.30 12.93 4.91
C ASP A 139 11.78 13.06 5.07
N LEU A 140 11.06 11.94 5.02
CA LEU A 140 9.62 11.91 5.23
C LEU A 140 9.23 12.50 6.60
N GLN A 141 10.01 12.21 7.65
CA GLN A 141 9.78 12.74 8.99
C GLN A 141 9.87 14.28 9.04
N ARG A 142 10.79 14.88 8.26
CA ARG A 142 10.94 16.34 8.16
C ARG A 142 9.79 16.99 7.40
N GLU A 143 9.16 16.26 6.50
CA GLU A 143 8.07 16.73 5.64
C GLU A 143 6.67 16.51 6.25
N VAL A 144 6.57 15.88 7.42
CA VAL A 144 5.27 15.59 8.06
C VAL A 144 4.49 16.89 8.31
N PRO A 145 3.28 17.02 7.73
CA PRO A 145 2.41 18.15 8.03
C PRO A 145 2.01 18.17 9.52
N ASP A 146 2.07 19.34 10.15
CA ASP A 146 1.76 19.49 11.58
C ASP A 146 0.36 18.96 11.94
N ALA A 147 -0.60 19.11 11.03
CA ALA A 147 -1.98 18.66 11.22
C ALA A 147 -2.13 17.14 11.42
N ILE A 148 -1.15 16.33 10.99
CA ILE A 148 -1.19 14.87 11.09
C ILE A 148 -0.06 14.28 11.92
N ARG A 149 0.76 15.14 12.55
CA ARG A 149 1.88 14.71 13.39
C ARG A 149 1.46 13.72 14.49
N HIS A 150 0.30 13.96 15.08
CA HIS A 150 -0.28 13.16 16.17
C HIS A 150 -1.44 12.27 15.72
N PHE A 151 -1.63 12.12 14.41
CA PHE A 151 -2.68 11.26 13.89
C PHE A 151 -2.41 9.81 14.27
N VAL A 152 -3.38 9.19 14.94
CA VAL A 152 -3.30 7.80 15.40
C VAL A 152 -3.84 6.87 14.31
N TYR A 153 -2.98 6.00 13.80
CA TYR A 153 -3.33 4.92 12.90
C TYR A 153 -3.57 3.64 13.69
N THR A 154 -4.76 3.08 13.52
CA THR A 154 -5.13 1.78 14.07
C THR A 154 -5.18 0.75 12.94
N SER A 155 -4.39 -0.32 13.08
CA SER A 155 -4.45 -1.49 12.22
C SER A 155 -5.19 -2.63 12.92
N THR A 156 -5.94 -3.41 12.15
CA THR A 156 -6.69 -4.57 12.65
C THR A 156 -6.24 -5.85 11.96
N ARG A 157 -6.50 -6.99 12.61
CA ARG A 157 -6.22 -8.32 12.05
C ARG A 157 -7.24 -8.65 10.95
N ASP A 158 -6.91 -8.28 9.73
CA ASP A 158 -7.70 -8.63 8.55
C ASP A 158 -7.15 -9.89 7.90
N ARG A 159 -7.90 -10.99 8.02
CA ARG A 159 -7.48 -12.33 7.57
C ARG A 159 -7.21 -12.38 6.06
N TYR A 160 -8.05 -11.73 5.25
CA TYR A 160 -7.93 -11.79 3.79
C TYR A 160 -6.79 -10.93 3.29
N THR A 161 -6.64 -9.71 3.84
CA THR A 161 -5.49 -8.84 3.57
C THR A 161 -4.19 -9.58 3.92
N TRP A 162 -4.14 -10.28 5.06
CA TRP A 162 -2.98 -11.06 5.48
C TRP A 162 -2.67 -12.21 4.51
N ARG A 163 -3.65 -13.05 4.19
CA ARG A 163 -3.51 -14.18 3.25
C ARG A 163 -3.08 -13.73 1.85
N ALA A 164 -3.64 -12.63 1.36
CA ALA A 164 -3.32 -12.04 0.08
C ALA A 164 -1.99 -11.25 0.10
N SER A 165 -1.39 -11.05 1.27
CA SER A 165 -0.07 -10.43 1.43
C SER A 165 1.07 -11.45 1.51
N GLU A 166 0.80 -12.73 1.24
CA GLU A 166 1.84 -13.77 1.23
C GLU A 166 2.85 -13.54 0.09
N PRO A 167 4.15 -13.45 0.38
CA PRO A 167 5.21 -13.25 -0.61
C PRO A 167 5.18 -14.20 -1.80
N ARG A 168 4.88 -15.49 -1.57
CA ARG A 168 4.86 -16.50 -2.62
C ARG A 168 3.75 -16.25 -3.63
N LYS A 169 2.57 -15.83 -3.18
CA LYS A 169 1.43 -15.50 -4.06
C LYS A 169 1.70 -14.23 -4.84
N ILE A 170 2.28 -13.22 -4.20
CA ILE A 170 2.70 -11.97 -4.85
C ILE A 170 3.79 -12.24 -5.90
N GLN A 171 4.75 -13.12 -5.61
CA GLN A 171 5.78 -13.52 -6.56
C GLN A 171 5.18 -14.22 -7.79
N ARG A 172 4.23 -15.15 -7.60
CA ARG A 172 3.52 -15.79 -8.72
C ARG A 172 2.80 -14.77 -9.59
N LEU A 173 2.11 -13.80 -8.98
CA LEU A 173 1.48 -12.71 -9.72
C LEU A 173 2.52 -11.91 -10.52
N ALA A 174 3.64 -11.54 -9.90
CA ALA A 174 4.70 -10.79 -10.58
C ALA A 174 5.28 -11.57 -11.77
N ASP A 175 5.47 -12.87 -11.64
CA ASP A 175 5.99 -13.73 -12.71
C ASP A 175 5.00 -13.94 -13.85
N ASP A 176 3.71 -13.93 -13.56
CA ASP A 176 2.65 -13.96 -14.57
C ASP A 176 2.60 -12.64 -15.37
N VAL A 177 2.60 -11.51 -14.65
CA VAL A 177 2.62 -10.17 -15.26
C VAL A 177 3.84 -9.99 -16.16
N ARG A 178 5.06 -10.31 -15.68
CA ARG A 178 6.31 -10.16 -16.46
C ARG A 178 6.35 -10.99 -17.74
N ARG A 179 5.63 -12.11 -17.79
CA ARG A 179 5.54 -12.94 -19.00
C ARG A 179 4.70 -12.28 -20.09
N ALA A 180 3.77 -11.41 -19.72
CA ALA A 180 2.87 -10.76 -20.65
C ALA A 180 3.24 -9.30 -20.95
N ILE A 181 3.59 -8.53 -19.91
CA ILE A 181 3.80 -7.08 -19.99
C ILE A 181 4.92 -6.62 -19.05
N ARG A 182 5.45 -5.41 -19.32
CA ARG A 182 6.28 -4.67 -18.37
C ARG A 182 5.53 -3.39 -17.96
N PRO A 183 4.83 -3.39 -16.80
CA PRO A 183 3.97 -2.27 -16.44
C PRO A 183 4.74 -0.95 -16.33
N ALA A 184 4.18 0.12 -16.90
CA ALA A 184 4.67 1.48 -16.72
C ALA A 184 4.33 2.04 -15.33
N ALA A 185 3.26 1.54 -14.71
CA ALA A 185 2.89 1.82 -13.33
C ALA A 185 1.93 0.75 -12.80
N LEU A 186 1.85 0.66 -11.48
CA LEU A 186 0.83 -0.05 -10.73
C LEU A 186 -0.09 0.97 -10.05
N VAL A 187 -1.40 0.73 -10.10
CA VAL A 187 -2.40 1.52 -9.37
C VAL A 187 -3.22 0.57 -8.51
N GLY A 188 -3.05 0.65 -7.19
CA GLY A 188 -3.74 -0.21 -6.21
C GLY A 188 -5.02 0.41 -5.64
N ALA A 189 -6.04 -0.41 -5.43
CA ALA A 189 -7.24 -0.04 -4.68
C ALA A 189 -6.95 -0.06 -3.15
N ALA A 190 -6.72 1.10 -2.56
CA ALA A 190 -6.46 1.20 -1.12
C ALA A 190 -7.74 0.94 -0.31
N HIS A 191 -7.67 0.30 0.86
CA HIS A 191 -6.47 0.22 1.73
C HIS A 191 -5.84 -1.18 1.79
N GLY A 192 -6.57 -2.22 1.40
CA GLY A 192 -6.11 -3.61 1.53
C GLY A 192 -4.90 -3.91 0.64
N SER A 193 -4.88 -3.33 -0.55
CA SER A 193 -3.83 -3.60 -1.53
C SER A 193 -2.48 -2.95 -1.22
N ILE A 194 -2.40 -2.13 -0.17
CA ILE A 194 -1.16 -1.39 0.15
C ILE A 194 -0.01 -2.34 0.46
N MET A 195 -0.22 -3.31 1.36
CA MET A 195 0.84 -4.22 1.80
C MET A 195 1.37 -5.06 0.63
N ALA A 196 0.47 -5.72 -0.11
CA ALA A 196 0.82 -6.51 -1.27
C ALA A 196 1.38 -5.67 -2.42
N GLY A 197 0.84 -4.47 -2.64
CA GLY A 197 1.24 -3.54 -3.71
C GLY A 197 2.65 -3.01 -3.53
N LEU A 198 3.07 -2.71 -2.28
CA LEU A 198 4.46 -2.31 -1.98
C LEU A 198 5.46 -3.39 -2.40
N LEU A 199 5.17 -4.66 -2.09
CA LEU A 199 6.02 -5.77 -2.50
C LEU A 199 5.94 -6.02 -4.01
N LEU A 200 4.74 -6.02 -4.59
CA LEU A 200 4.54 -6.25 -6.02
C LEU A 200 5.28 -5.22 -6.88
N ALA A 201 5.24 -3.93 -6.50
CA ALA A 201 5.97 -2.87 -7.18
C ALA A 201 7.49 -3.02 -7.10
N HIS A 202 8.00 -3.56 -5.98
CA HIS A 202 9.42 -3.90 -5.86
C HIS A 202 9.79 -5.07 -6.79
N LEU A 203 8.96 -6.12 -6.84
CA LEU A 203 9.21 -7.23 -7.75
C LEU A 203 9.15 -6.76 -9.21
N LEU A 204 8.12 -6.04 -9.61
CA LEU A 204 7.96 -5.61 -11.00
C LEU A 204 8.90 -4.47 -11.43
N ASP A 205 9.66 -3.88 -10.50
CA ASP A 205 10.48 -2.69 -10.74
C ASP A 205 9.70 -1.57 -11.45
N ALA A 206 8.54 -1.24 -10.88
CA ALA A 206 7.58 -0.33 -11.49
C ALA A 206 7.09 0.73 -10.48
N PRO A 207 6.76 1.95 -10.95
CA PRO A 207 6.08 2.96 -10.14
C PRO A 207 4.79 2.44 -9.51
N LEU A 208 4.44 2.96 -8.34
CA LEU A 208 3.27 2.56 -7.57
C LEU A 208 2.48 3.78 -7.16
N TYR A 209 1.16 3.70 -7.31
CA TYR A 209 0.21 4.69 -6.84
C TYR A 209 -0.98 3.99 -6.18
N PHE A 210 -1.64 4.65 -5.24
CA PHE A 210 -2.85 4.13 -4.60
C PHE A 210 -4.00 5.11 -4.71
N ILE A 211 -5.19 4.59 -4.99
CA ILE A 211 -6.44 5.35 -4.97
C ILE A 211 -7.33 4.71 -3.92
N ARG A 212 -7.94 5.51 -3.03
CA ARG A 212 -8.89 4.97 -2.05
C ARG A 212 -10.10 4.41 -2.78
N PHE A 213 -10.33 3.11 -2.57
CA PHE A 213 -11.57 2.49 -2.97
C PHE A 213 -11.86 1.26 -2.13
N SER A 214 -12.84 1.37 -1.23
CA SER A 214 -13.21 0.26 -0.33
C SER A 214 -14.72 0.20 -0.12
N LEU A 215 -15.37 -0.71 -0.85
CA LEU A 215 -16.81 -1.00 -0.73
C LEU A 215 -17.19 -1.51 0.68
N PHE A 216 -16.33 -2.30 1.33
CA PHE A 216 -16.69 -2.97 2.60
C PHE A 216 -16.28 -2.15 3.82
N LYS A 217 -15.02 -1.70 3.89
CA LYS A 217 -14.48 -1.01 5.08
C LYS A 217 -14.89 0.46 5.17
N ARG A 218 -15.33 1.06 4.05
CA ARG A 218 -15.63 2.50 3.94
C ARG A 218 -16.95 2.80 3.22
N LYS A 219 -17.63 1.77 2.69
CA LYS A 219 -18.88 1.91 1.93
C LYS A 219 -18.77 2.92 0.77
N ASP A 220 -17.59 2.99 0.15
CA ASP A 220 -17.38 3.83 -1.03
C ASP A 220 -18.32 3.36 -2.16
N THR A 221 -18.89 4.28 -2.93
CA THR A 221 -19.73 3.97 -4.10
C THR A 221 -18.93 4.03 -5.41
N ALA A 222 -17.79 4.72 -5.40
CA ALA A 222 -16.84 4.85 -6.50
C ALA A 222 -15.43 5.13 -5.94
N PRO A 223 -14.36 4.91 -6.73
CA PRO A 223 -13.01 5.32 -6.34
C PRO A 223 -12.94 6.83 -6.06
N VAL A 224 -12.25 7.21 -4.98
CA VAL A 224 -12.06 8.62 -4.62
C VAL A 224 -10.88 9.19 -5.37
N ILE A 225 -11.18 9.92 -6.44
CA ILE A 225 -10.19 10.46 -7.38
C ILE A 225 -10.28 11.98 -7.36
N ALA A 226 -9.14 12.64 -7.12
CA ALA A 226 -8.95 14.07 -7.21
C ALA A 226 -8.19 14.44 -8.50
N PRO A 227 -8.21 15.72 -8.92
CA PRO A 227 -7.44 16.18 -10.08
C PRO A 227 -5.93 15.90 -9.99
N SER A 228 -5.35 15.94 -8.78
CA SER A 228 -3.96 15.59 -8.49
C SER A 228 -3.63 14.14 -8.82
N ASP A 229 -4.57 13.21 -8.58
CA ASP A 229 -4.42 11.80 -8.94
C ASP A 229 -4.31 11.64 -10.45
N LEU A 230 -5.22 12.29 -11.19
CA LEU A 230 -5.22 12.25 -12.65
C LEU A 230 -3.95 12.90 -13.23
N ALA A 231 -3.51 14.03 -12.65
CA ALA A 231 -2.26 14.68 -13.04
C ALA A 231 -1.06 13.74 -12.84
N CYS A 232 -1.01 12.98 -11.74
CA CYS A 232 0.04 12.00 -11.51
C CYS A 232 -0.06 10.80 -12.47
N LEU A 233 -1.26 10.28 -12.71
CA LEU A 233 -1.47 9.06 -13.49
C LEU A 233 -1.33 9.27 -15.00
N THR A 234 -1.61 10.47 -15.50
CA THR A 234 -1.44 10.81 -16.93
C THR A 234 0.00 10.67 -17.43
N ALA A 235 0.99 10.78 -16.54
CA ALA A 235 2.40 10.49 -16.86
C ALA A 235 2.61 9.05 -17.36
N TYR A 236 1.74 8.11 -16.99
CA TYR A 236 1.83 6.69 -17.36
C TYR A 236 0.85 6.27 -18.46
N ARG A 237 0.08 7.22 -19.01
CA ARG A 237 -1.01 6.96 -19.98
C ARG A 237 -0.63 6.05 -21.14
N ARG A 238 0.56 6.25 -21.72
CA ARG A 238 1.02 5.60 -22.95
C ARG A 238 1.58 4.19 -22.76
N GLY A 239 1.80 3.76 -21.52
CA GLY A 239 2.34 2.44 -21.22
C GLY A 239 1.30 1.53 -20.58
N PRO A 240 1.55 0.21 -20.52
CA PRO A 240 0.65 -0.72 -19.88
C PRO A 240 0.57 -0.44 -18.38
N VAL A 241 -0.63 -0.19 -17.85
CA VAL A 241 -0.85 0.05 -16.42
C VAL A 241 -1.53 -1.13 -15.77
N LEU A 242 -1.04 -1.54 -14.60
CA LEU A 242 -1.63 -2.62 -13.81
C LEU A 242 -2.55 -2.06 -12.73
N LEU A 243 -3.85 -2.30 -12.84
CA LEU A 243 -4.88 -1.94 -11.87
C LEU A 243 -5.07 -3.13 -10.91
N PHE A 244 -4.85 -2.90 -9.62
CA PHE A 244 -4.55 -3.97 -8.68
C PHE A 244 -5.40 -3.94 -7.40
N ASP A 245 -5.77 -5.12 -6.92
CA ASP A 245 -6.38 -5.35 -5.60
C ASP A 245 -5.74 -6.62 -4.98
N GLU A 246 -5.67 -6.75 -3.65
CA GLU A 246 -5.06 -7.94 -3.05
C GLU A 246 -5.97 -9.16 -3.12
N ASP A 247 -7.27 -8.97 -2.86
CA ASP A 247 -8.25 -10.05 -2.73
C ASP A 247 -9.49 -9.84 -3.60
N VAL A 248 -9.68 -10.74 -4.56
CA VAL A 248 -10.79 -10.75 -5.50
C VAL A 248 -11.80 -11.82 -5.06
N ALA A 249 -12.58 -11.51 -4.01
CA ALA A 249 -13.60 -12.42 -3.47
C ALA A 249 -14.84 -12.52 -4.36
N LYS A 250 -15.63 -11.44 -4.46
CA LYS A 250 -16.71 -11.32 -5.45
C LYS A 250 -16.23 -10.71 -6.76
N GLY A 251 -15.20 -9.87 -6.65
CA GLY A 251 -14.63 -9.11 -7.76
C GLY A 251 -15.28 -7.76 -8.05
N THR A 252 -16.26 -7.34 -7.22
CA THR A 252 -16.93 -6.05 -7.39
C THR A 252 -15.97 -4.86 -7.25
N THR A 253 -15.08 -4.87 -6.25
CA THR A 253 -14.08 -3.80 -6.03
C THR A 253 -13.16 -3.67 -7.24
N LEU A 254 -12.35 -4.69 -7.53
CA LEU A 254 -11.44 -4.63 -8.68
C LEU A 254 -12.16 -4.40 -10.02
N GLY A 255 -13.36 -4.95 -10.21
CA GLY A 255 -14.17 -4.74 -11.42
C GLY A 255 -14.59 -3.28 -11.60
N GLN A 256 -15.14 -2.65 -10.55
CA GLN A 256 -15.52 -1.23 -10.58
C GLN A 256 -14.29 -0.31 -10.66
N PHE A 257 -13.23 -0.64 -9.93
CA PHE A 257 -11.96 0.08 -9.97
C PHE A 257 -11.38 0.10 -11.38
N SER A 258 -11.33 -1.08 -12.02
CA SER A 258 -10.87 -1.24 -13.39
C SER A 258 -11.77 -0.51 -14.39
N HIS A 259 -13.09 -0.64 -14.25
CA HIS A 259 -14.04 0.05 -15.12
C HIS A 259 -13.85 1.57 -15.08
N PHE A 260 -13.65 2.14 -13.89
CA PHE A 260 -13.48 3.58 -13.72
C PHE A 260 -12.14 4.09 -14.25
N LEU A 261 -11.05 3.34 -14.04
CA LEU A 261 -9.70 3.81 -14.34
C LEU A 261 -9.21 3.50 -15.75
N LYS A 262 -9.67 2.40 -16.37
CA LYS A 262 -9.27 2.01 -17.73
C LYS A 262 -9.33 3.14 -18.76
N PRO A 263 -10.36 4.02 -18.79
CA PRO A 263 -10.43 5.11 -19.76
C PRO A 263 -9.30 6.15 -19.69
N PHE A 264 -8.51 6.20 -18.61
CA PHE A 264 -7.39 7.16 -18.48
C PHE A 264 -6.07 6.66 -19.09
N PHE A 265 -6.01 5.39 -19.50
CA PHE A 265 -4.80 4.74 -20.01
C PHE A 265 -5.05 4.17 -21.40
N ASP A 266 -4.03 4.16 -22.24
CA ASP A 266 -4.12 3.56 -23.57
C ASP A 266 -4.14 2.02 -23.46
N GLU A 267 -3.43 1.48 -22.47
CA GLU A 267 -3.41 0.05 -22.12
C GLU A 267 -3.51 -0.13 -20.60
N ALA A 268 -4.52 -0.88 -20.13
CA ALA A 268 -4.70 -1.17 -18.72
C ALA A 268 -5.22 -2.60 -18.46
N TYR A 269 -4.55 -3.27 -17.53
CA TYR A 269 -4.80 -4.65 -17.14
C TYR A 269 -5.17 -4.73 -15.67
N SER A 270 -6.04 -5.67 -15.32
CA SER A 270 -6.48 -5.92 -13.96
C SER A 270 -5.70 -7.08 -13.34
N ALA A 271 -5.37 -6.97 -12.06
CA ALA A 271 -4.60 -7.98 -11.34
C ALA A 271 -5.12 -8.19 -9.91
N GLY A 272 -5.06 -9.46 -9.45
CA GLY A 272 -5.35 -9.82 -8.07
C GLY A 272 -4.30 -10.78 -7.50
N VAL A 273 -3.88 -10.61 -6.25
CA VAL A 273 -3.00 -11.63 -5.63
C VAL A 273 -3.79 -12.92 -5.41
N LEU A 274 -4.95 -12.80 -4.76
CA LEU A 274 -5.88 -13.87 -4.50
C LEU A 274 -7.14 -13.67 -5.33
N ARG A 275 -7.62 -14.74 -5.99
CA ARG A 275 -8.96 -14.76 -6.57
C ARG A 275 -9.73 -15.95 -6.05
N HIS A 276 -10.88 -15.72 -5.43
CA HIS A 276 -11.76 -16.81 -5.02
C HIS A 276 -12.33 -17.52 -6.27
N ARG A 277 -12.42 -18.86 -6.24
CA ARG A 277 -12.86 -19.70 -7.36
C ARG A 277 -14.21 -19.28 -7.94
N HIS A 278 -15.11 -18.79 -7.09
CA HIS A 278 -16.47 -18.37 -7.45
C HIS A 278 -16.61 -16.87 -7.74
N ALA A 279 -15.50 -16.11 -7.78
CA ALA A 279 -15.53 -14.70 -8.13
C ALA A 279 -16.10 -14.51 -9.54
N GLY A 280 -17.06 -13.59 -9.69
CA GLY A 280 -17.67 -13.27 -10.98
C GLY A 280 -16.75 -12.48 -11.90
N PHE A 281 -15.86 -11.67 -11.32
CA PHE A 281 -14.82 -10.96 -12.07
C PHE A 281 -13.57 -11.82 -12.22
N ARG A 282 -12.99 -11.84 -13.42
CA ARG A 282 -11.74 -12.53 -13.71
C ARG A 282 -10.69 -11.49 -14.08
N PRO A 283 -9.72 -11.20 -13.19
CA PRO A 283 -8.61 -10.33 -13.52
C PRO A 283 -7.79 -10.89 -14.67
N ASP A 284 -7.09 -10.01 -15.39
CA ASP A 284 -6.17 -10.40 -16.46
C ASP A 284 -4.99 -11.22 -15.92
N PHE A 285 -4.54 -10.92 -14.70
CA PHE A 285 -3.47 -11.63 -13.99
C PHE A 285 -3.87 -12.04 -12.57
N VAL A 286 -3.50 -13.25 -12.15
CA VAL A 286 -3.84 -13.76 -10.80
C VAL A 286 -2.66 -14.52 -10.19
N GLY A 287 -2.29 -14.19 -8.95
CA GLY A 287 -1.24 -14.90 -8.22
C GLY A 287 -1.65 -16.31 -7.78
N GLU A 288 -2.86 -16.45 -7.25
CA GLU A 288 -3.44 -17.72 -6.84
C GLU A 288 -4.96 -17.74 -6.95
N VAL A 289 -5.49 -18.87 -7.43
CA VAL A 289 -6.93 -19.14 -7.41
C VAL A 289 -7.26 -19.95 -6.15
N TRP A 290 -7.91 -19.29 -5.20
CA TRP A 290 -8.27 -19.89 -3.92
C TRP A 290 -9.60 -20.63 -4.01
N SER A 291 -9.64 -21.79 -3.37
CA SER A 291 -10.86 -22.59 -3.24
C SER A 291 -11.07 -22.81 -1.76
N ASP A 292 -12.15 -22.25 -1.22
CA ASP A 292 -12.55 -22.48 0.16
C ASP A 292 -12.91 -23.96 0.40
#